data_AF-A0A538E6F6-F1
#
_entry.id   AF-A0A538E6F6-F1
#
_cell.length_a   1.000
_cell.length_b   1.000
_cell.length_c   1.000
_cell.angle_alpha   90.00
_cell.angle_beta   90.00
_cell.angle_gamma   90.00
#
_symmetry.space_group_name_H-M   'P 1'
#
loop_
_entity.id
_entity.type
_entity.pdbx_description
1 polymer ?
#
loop_
_entity_poly.entity_id
_entity_poly.type
_entity_poly.pdbx_seq_one_letter_code
_entity_poly.pdbx_strand_id
1 'polypeptide(L)'
;MGLVDDFNRIERALPDDWAEARLQLTVADEGRYERAAALLGPANPGRRGKTIRLTVARRGAGLPPDAIRRLLRRLDAERIDCRLEVAGTDTAGPAAEMQRRHRPLRAQWEEAVAGLPADWSDLYAEVRFTSTDYVERAALLLAPVNPARYGGPNALRFRCARTFGYGVSPEMAGRCLERCDEEGITGEVEILRALSDTYPVATQGPVWYVGGHAVWWPIPSSGS
;
A
#
# COMPACT_ATOMS: atom_id res chain seq x y z
N MET A 1 -1.52 16.60 32.91
CA MET A 1 -1.78 17.32 31.66
C MET A 1 -2.58 16.38 30.79
N GLY A 2 -3.71 16.81 30.22
CA GLY A 2 -4.59 15.91 29.46
C GLY A 2 -4.07 15.66 28.05
N LEU A 3 -4.49 14.56 27.42
CA LEU A 3 -4.14 14.23 26.04
C LEU A 3 -4.57 15.32 25.05
N VAL A 4 -5.65 16.04 25.36
CA VAL A 4 -6.10 17.18 24.56
C VAL A 4 -5.10 18.34 24.60
N ASP A 5 -4.51 18.62 25.76
CA ASP A 5 -3.51 19.68 25.90
C ASP A 5 -2.22 19.30 25.17
N ASP A 6 -1.82 18.02 25.25
CA ASP A 6 -0.72 17.46 24.48
C ASP A 6 -0.95 17.61 22.98
N PHE A 7 -2.15 17.26 22.50
CA PHE A 7 -2.50 17.42 21.10
C PHE A 7 -2.49 18.89 20.65
N ASN A 8 -3.04 19.81 21.44
CA ASN A 8 -3.01 21.24 21.10
C ASN A 8 -1.58 21.80 21.05
N ARG A 9 -0.70 21.32 21.93
CA ARG A 9 0.73 21.68 21.91
C ARG A 9 1.42 21.12 20.67
N ILE A 10 1.17 19.86 20.35
CA ILE A 10 1.68 19.21 19.14
C ILE A 10 1.23 19.98 17.89
N GLU A 11 -0.07 20.25 17.76
CA GLU A 11 -0.65 20.91 16.59
C GLU A 11 -0.09 22.31 16.35
N ARG A 12 0.17 23.07 17.43
CA ARG A 12 0.82 24.40 17.36
C ARG A 12 2.30 24.32 16.96
N ALA A 13 2.95 23.18 17.17
CA ALA A 13 4.33 22.94 16.78
C ALA A 13 4.45 22.38 15.35
N LEU A 14 3.34 21.98 14.71
CA LEU A 14 3.34 21.54 13.32
C LEU A 14 3.56 22.75 12.37
N PRO A 15 4.21 22.56 11.21
CA PRO A 15 4.40 23.61 10.21
C PRO A 15 3.06 24.22 9.73
N ASP A 16 2.95 25.53 9.53
CA ASP A 16 1.68 26.18 9.21
C ASP A 16 0.93 25.59 8.01
N ASP A 17 1.66 25.02 7.05
CA ASP A 17 1.21 24.39 5.82
C ASP A 17 1.02 22.85 5.91
N TRP A 18 0.96 22.28 7.12
CA TRP A 18 0.76 20.84 7.29
C TRP A 18 -0.59 20.36 6.71
N ALA A 19 -0.57 19.26 5.93
CA ALA A 19 -1.77 18.65 5.37
C ALA A 19 -2.26 17.49 6.24
N GLU A 20 -1.31 16.66 6.66
CA GLU A 20 -1.54 15.44 7.43
C GLU A 20 -0.46 15.28 8.51
N ALA A 21 -0.85 14.80 9.68
CA ALA A 21 0.07 14.36 10.70
C ALA A 21 -0.31 12.97 11.20
N ARG A 22 0.68 12.10 11.32
CA ARG A 22 0.55 10.76 11.88
C ARG A 22 0.90 10.82 13.35
N LEU A 23 -0.06 10.49 14.19
CA LEU A 23 0.05 10.48 15.64
C LEU A 23 0.23 9.04 16.13
N GLN A 24 1.07 8.89 17.13
CA GLN A 24 1.28 7.64 17.85
C GLN A 24 0.81 7.83 19.29
N LEU A 25 -0.14 6.99 19.71
CA LEU A 25 -0.63 6.93 21.07
C LEU A 25 -0.13 5.65 21.72
N THR A 26 0.61 5.74 22.81
CA THR A 26 1.07 4.58 23.58
C THR A 26 0.30 4.50 24.89
N VAL A 27 -0.43 3.40 25.11
CA VAL A 27 -1.16 3.15 26.36
C VAL A 27 -0.20 2.62 27.42
N ALA A 28 -0.16 3.22 28.60
CA ALA A 28 0.77 2.85 29.67
C ALA A 28 0.43 1.47 30.27
N ASP A 29 -0.86 1.20 30.48
CA ASP A 29 -1.38 -0.04 31.03
C ASP A 29 -1.92 -0.97 29.91
N GLU A 30 -1.34 -2.17 29.79
CA GLU A 30 -1.77 -3.19 28.82
C GLU A 30 -3.22 -3.60 29.03
N GLY A 31 -3.68 -3.66 30.28
CA GLY A 31 -5.05 -4.08 30.61
C GLY A 31 -6.11 -3.09 30.11
N ARG A 32 -5.71 -1.85 29.77
CA ARG A 32 -6.61 -0.81 29.25
C ARG A 32 -6.48 -0.59 27.75
N TYR A 33 -5.61 -1.34 27.08
CA TYR A 33 -5.39 -1.19 25.65
C TYR A 33 -6.67 -1.41 24.82
N GLU A 34 -7.39 -2.51 25.06
CA GLU A 34 -8.61 -2.81 24.30
C GLU A 34 -9.67 -1.74 24.49
N ARG A 35 -9.78 -1.21 25.71
CA ARG A 35 -10.72 -0.13 26.02
C ARG A 35 -10.34 1.16 25.29
N ALA A 36 -9.06 1.53 25.29
CA ALA A 36 -8.56 2.68 24.55
C ALA A 36 -8.80 2.51 23.04
N ALA A 37 -8.53 1.33 22.49
CA ALA A 37 -8.73 1.03 21.08
C ALA A 37 -10.22 1.05 20.68
N ALA A 38 -11.13 0.63 21.58
CA ALA A 38 -12.57 0.71 21.36
C ALA A 38 -13.07 2.17 21.32
N LEU A 39 -12.58 3.02 22.21
CA LEU A 39 -12.93 4.45 22.23
C LEU A 39 -12.45 5.18 20.97
N LEU A 40 -11.35 4.71 20.38
CA LEU A 40 -10.77 5.21 19.13
C LEU A 40 -11.35 4.53 17.88
N GLY A 41 -12.29 3.60 18.01
CA GLY A 41 -12.89 2.85 16.90
C GLY A 41 -13.31 3.69 15.67
N PRO A 42 -13.92 4.88 15.84
CA PRO A 42 -14.29 5.74 14.71
C PRO A 42 -13.11 6.26 13.87
N ALA A 43 -11.89 6.18 14.38
CA ALA A 43 -10.67 6.58 13.66
C ALA A 43 -10.07 5.47 12.80
N ASN A 44 -10.68 4.27 12.80
CA ASN A 44 -10.12 3.04 12.24
C ASN A 44 -8.61 2.87 12.53
N PRO A 45 -8.20 2.91 13.81
CA PRO A 45 -6.80 3.04 14.17
C PRO A 45 -5.96 1.82 13.76
N GLY A 46 -4.74 2.08 13.29
CA GLY A 46 -3.72 1.04 13.15
C GLY A 46 -3.27 0.55 14.53
N ARG A 47 -3.33 -0.76 14.76
CA ARG A 47 -3.08 -1.40 16.06
C ARG A 47 -1.79 -2.21 16.03
N ARG A 48 -0.85 -1.94 16.95
CA ARG A 48 0.37 -2.76 17.12
C ARG A 48 0.83 -2.77 18.58
N GLY A 49 0.57 -3.87 19.30
CA GLY A 49 0.91 -3.99 20.73
C GLY A 49 0.24 -2.90 21.55
N LYS A 50 0.99 -2.17 22.40
CA LYS A 50 0.51 -1.01 23.20
C LYS A 50 0.25 0.27 22.41
N THR A 51 0.49 0.23 21.10
CA THR A 51 0.59 1.43 20.28
C THR A 51 -0.59 1.51 19.33
N ILE A 52 -1.23 2.67 19.34
CA ILE A 52 -2.37 3.01 18.51
C ILE A 52 -1.95 4.16 17.58
N ARG A 53 -2.05 3.95 16.27
CA ARG A 53 -1.73 4.96 15.26
C ARG A 53 -3.00 5.63 14.77
N LEU A 54 -2.96 6.96 14.72
CA LEU A 54 -4.05 7.81 14.30
C LEU A 54 -3.54 8.79 13.24
N THR A 55 -4.35 9.05 12.22
CA THR A 55 -4.03 10.06 11.22
C THR A 55 -4.96 11.26 11.40
N VAL A 56 -4.38 12.44 11.57
CA VAL A 56 -5.10 13.72 11.57
C VAL A 56 -4.82 14.44 10.26
N ALA A 57 -5.85 14.96 9.61
CA ALA A 57 -5.72 15.71 8.37
C ALA A 57 -6.49 17.04 8.45
N ARG A 58 -5.86 18.13 8.00
CA ARG A 58 -6.57 19.38 7.68
C ARG A 58 -7.25 19.30 6.30
N ARG A 59 -6.66 18.52 5.38
CA ARG A 59 -7.18 18.29 4.01
C ARG A 59 -6.81 16.88 3.53
N GLY A 60 -7.76 15.94 3.52
CA GLY A 60 -7.51 14.56 3.05
C GLY A 60 -8.43 13.52 3.69
N ALA A 61 -8.02 12.25 3.63
CA ALA A 61 -8.79 11.10 4.11
C ALA A 61 -8.67 10.82 5.62
N GLY A 62 -7.79 11.53 6.34
CA GLY A 62 -7.65 11.44 7.80
C GLY A 62 -8.77 12.12 8.58
N LEU A 63 -8.80 11.93 9.91
CA LEU A 63 -9.77 12.59 10.77
C LEU A 63 -9.48 14.10 10.90
N PRO A 64 -10.51 14.95 10.96
CA PRO A 64 -10.31 16.37 11.23
C PRO A 64 -9.81 16.58 12.67
N PRO A 65 -9.03 17.64 12.96
CA PRO A 65 -8.48 17.93 14.29
C PRO A 65 -9.54 17.92 15.41
N ASP A 66 -10.74 18.44 15.14
CA ASP A 66 -11.83 18.44 16.12
C ASP A 66 -12.39 17.05 16.43
N ALA A 67 -12.35 16.11 15.48
CA ALA A 67 -12.72 14.73 15.74
C ALA A 67 -11.69 14.05 16.65
N ILE A 68 -10.39 14.28 16.40
CA ILE A 68 -9.31 13.79 17.27
C ILE A 68 -9.46 14.35 18.69
N ARG A 69 -9.69 15.66 18.86
CA ARG A 69 -9.93 16.25 20.19
C ARG A 69 -11.09 15.58 20.93
N ARG A 70 -12.20 15.25 20.24
CA ARG A 70 -13.34 14.54 20.85
C ARG A 70 -12.96 13.14 21.32
N LEU A 71 -12.17 12.42 20.53
CA LEU A 71 -11.70 11.08 20.87
C LEU A 71 -10.73 11.11 22.06
N LEU A 72 -9.76 12.03 22.07
CA LEU A 72 -8.82 12.21 23.18
C LEU A 72 -9.53 12.62 24.48
N ARG A 73 -10.56 13.48 24.41
CA ARG A 73 -11.39 13.80 25.59
C ARG A 73 -12.06 12.59 26.21
N ARG A 74 -12.46 11.59 25.41
CA ARG A 74 -13.06 10.34 25.93
C ARG A 74 -12.02 9.51 26.69
N LEU A 75 -10.78 9.46 26.20
CA LEU A 75 -9.67 8.80 26.89
C LEU A 75 -9.31 9.51 28.20
N ASP A 76 -9.24 10.84 28.18
CA ASP A 76 -9.00 11.66 29.37
C ASP A 76 -10.11 11.46 30.42
N ALA A 77 -11.38 11.44 29.98
CA ALA A 77 -12.54 11.22 30.86
C ALA A 77 -12.52 9.85 31.53
N GLU A 78 -12.03 8.82 30.83
CA GLU A 78 -11.86 7.46 31.40
C GLU A 78 -10.54 7.29 32.18
N ARG A 79 -9.75 8.35 32.32
CA ARG A 79 -8.44 8.35 33.01
C ARG A 79 -7.53 7.23 32.49
N ILE A 80 -7.48 7.06 31.17
CA ILE A 80 -6.59 6.10 30.53
C ILE A 80 -5.26 6.81 30.27
N ASP A 81 -4.24 6.45 31.04
CA ASP A 81 -2.90 7.02 30.90
C ASP A 81 -2.28 6.61 29.55
N CYS A 82 -2.15 7.61 28.68
CA CYS A 82 -1.54 7.45 27.36
C CYS A 82 -0.47 8.51 27.15
N ARG A 83 0.50 8.19 26.28
CA ARG A 83 1.47 9.15 25.74
C ARG A 83 1.15 9.42 24.29
N LEU A 84 1.11 10.69 23.90
CA LEU A 84 0.88 11.13 22.52
C LEU A 84 2.16 11.69 21.91
N GLU A 85 2.55 11.16 20.75
CA GLU A 85 3.75 11.56 20.01
C GLU A 85 3.43 11.75 18.52
N VAL A 86 4.20 12.59 17.84
CA VAL A 86 4.15 12.72 16.38
C VAL A 86 5.06 11.68 15.76
N ALA A 87 4.49 10.76 14.99
CA ALA A 87 5.25 9.75 14.25
C ALA A 87 5.69 10.24 12.85
N GLY A 88 5.06 11.29 12.34
CA GLY A 88 5.43 11.93 11.08
C GLY A 88 4.48 13.08 10.74
N THR A 89 4.95 14.00 9.91
CA THR A 89 4.14 15.13 9.42
C THR A 89 4.39 15.26 7.93
N ASP A 90 3.32 15.25 7.15
CA ASP A 90 3.36 15.60 5.74
C ASP A 90 2.91 17.05 5.59
N THR A 91 3.83 17.89 5.17
CA THR A 91 3.51 19.23 4.69
C THR A 91 2.69 19.12 3.41
N ALA A 92 1.81 20.09 3.17
CA ALA A 92 1.14 20.28 1.90
C ALA A 92 2.13 20.75 0.82
N GLY A 93 3.24 20.02 0.65
CA GLY A 93 4.17 20.22 -0.43
C GLY A 93 3.65 19.57 -1.72
N PRO A 94 4.16 19.99 -2.88
CA PRO A 94 3.79 19.44 -4.19
C PRO A 94 3.89 17.90 -4.28
N ALA A 95 4.64 17.24 -3.41
CA ALA A 95 4.71 15.78 -3.32
C ALA A 95 3.37 15.13 -2.92
N ALA A 96 2.63 15.63 -1.92
CA ALA A 96 1.33 15.06 -1.52
C ALA A 96 0.21 15.35 -2.53
N GLU A 97 0.39 16.38 -3.36
CA GLU A 97 -0.48 16.65 -4.50
C GLU A 97 -0.07 15.81 -5.72
N MET A 98 1.23 15.54 -5.93
CA MET A 98 1.72 14.59 -6.92
C MET A 98 1.25 13.17 -6.61
N GLN A 99 1.30 12.75 -5.34
CA GLN A 99 0.77 11.45 -4.87
C GLN A 99 -0.71 11.27 -5.23
N ARG A 100 -1.51 12.35 -5.10
CA ARG A 100 -2.93 12.36 -5.49
C ARG A 100 -3.17 12.54 -6.99
N ARG A 101 -2.19 13.04 -7.73
CA ARG A 101 -2.22 13.16 -9.21
C ARG A 101 -1.72 11.91 -9.91
N HIS A 102 -1.11 10.96 -9.21
CA HIS A 102 -0.72 9.70 -9.84
C HIS A 102 -1.96 8.95 -10.30
N ARG A 103 -1.94 8.53 -11.56
CA ARG A 103 -3.00 7.70 -12.14
C ARG A 103 -3.04 6.37 -11.35
N PRO A 104 -4.21 5.88 -10.92
CA PRO A 104 -4.31 4.61 -10.18
C PRO A 104 -3.64 3.46 -10.93
N LEU A 105 -2.93 2.58 -10.22
CA LEU A 105 -2.26 1.41 -10.77
C LEU A 105 -3.26 0.49 -11.49
N ARG A 106 -4.47 0.33 -10.95
CA ARG A 106 -5.56 -0.40 -11.61
C ARG A 106 -5.87 0.19 -12.99
N ALA A 107 -6.02 1.51 -13.07
CA ALA A 107 -6.38 2.19 -14.32
C ALA A 107 -5.24 2.09 -15.36
N GLN A 108 -3.99 2.24 -14.92
CA GLN A 108 -2.82 2.02 -15.79
C GLN A 108 -2.78 0.61 -16.36
N TRP A 109 -3.07 -0.40 -15.53
CA TRP A 109 -3.14 -1.80 -15.95
C TRP A 109 -4.24 -2.06 -16.99
N GLU A 110 -5.45 -1.55 -16.75
CA GLU A 110 -6.57 -1.73 -17.67
C GLU A 110 -6.29 -1.10 -19.04
N GLU A 111 -5.72 0.10 -19.05
CA GLU A 111 -5.31 0.78 -20.26
C GLU A 111 -4.21 0.02 -21.00
N ALA A 112 -3.19 -0.46 -20.29
CA ALA A 112 -2.10 -1.24 -20.87
C ALA A 112 -2.62 -2.54 -21.51
N VAL A 113 -3.53 -3.26 -20.83
CA VAL A 113 -4.14 -4.49 -21.36
C VAL A 113 -5.08 -4.19 -22.53
N ALA A 114 -5.83 -3.09 -22.49
CA ALA A 114 -6.72 -2.68 -23.58
C ALA A 114 -5.95 -2.29 -24.86
N GLY A 115 -4.71 -1.85 -24.72
CA GLY A 115 -3.81 -1.54 -25.85
C GLY A 115 -3.20 -2.76 -26.54
N LEU A 116 -3.41 -3.98 -26.03
CA LEU A 116 -2.83 -5.20 -26.60
C LEU A 116 -3.62 -5.72 -27.81
N PRO A 117 -2.95 -6.46 -28.72
CA PRO A 117 -3.63 -7.20 -29.78
C PRO A 117 -4.71 -8.14 -29.26
N ALA A 118 -5.82 -8.30 -29.99
CA ALA A 118 -6.96 -9.09 -29.52
C ALA A 118 -6.65 -10.59 -29.27
N ASP A 119 -5.52 -11.09 -29.74
CA ASP A 119 -5.06 -12.48 -29.66
C ASP A 119 -3.95 -12.73 -28.61
N TRP A 120 -3.61 -11.73 -27.78
CA TRP A 120 -2.57 -11.88 -26.76
C TRP A 120 -2.91 -13.02 -25.77
N SER A 121 -1.91 -13.80 -25.37
CA SER A 121 -2.08 -14.95 -24.46
C SER A 121 -1.40 -14.78 -23.11
N ASP A 122 -0.16 -14.28 -23.10
CA ASP A 122 0.70 -14.19 -21.92
C ASP A 122 1.40 -12.84 -21.85
N LEU A 123 1.50 -12.30 -20.64
CA LEU A 123 2.17 -11.04 -20.34
C LEU A 123 3.21 -11.23 -19.25
N TYR A 124 4.29 -10.48 -19.39
CA TYR A 124 5.25 -10.23 -18.33
C TYR A 124 5.20 -8.74 -18.00
N ALA A 125 4.75 -8.41 -16.79
CA ALA A 125 4.50 -7.05 -16.36
C ALA A 125 5.35 -6.67 -15.15
N GLU A 126 5.60 -5.38 -15.00
CA GLU A 126 6.31 -4.77 -13.88
C GLU A 126 5.43 -3.69 -13.25
N VAL A 127 5.45 -3.63 -11.93
CA VAL A 127 5.01 -2.47 -11.18
C VAL A 127 6.23 -1.86 -10.52
N ARG A 128 6.50 -0.59 -10.83
CA ARG A 128 7.59 0.19 -10.27
C ARG A 128 7.03 1.25 -9.33
N PHE A 129 7.34 1.12 -8.05
CA PHE A 129 6.81 2.01 -7.02
C PHE A 129 7.60 3.32 -6.95
N THR A 130 6.93 4.43 -6.63
CA THR A 130 7.60 5.74 -6.46
C THR A 130 8.50 5.80 -5.22
N SER A 131 8.29 4.88 -4.26
CA SER A 131 9.11 4.73 -3.05
C SER A 131 9.45 3.26 -2.79
N THR A 132 10.67 3.00 -2.29
CA THR A 132 11.10 1.68 -1.82
C THR A 132 10.32 1.21 -0.59
N ASP A 133 9.76 2.13 0.19
CA ASP A 133 8.98 1.82 1.40
C ASP A 133 7.69 1.07 1.10
N TYR A 134 7.17 1.21 -0.13
CA TYR A 134 5.96 0.52 -0.56
C TYR A 134 6.18 -0.95 -0.87
N VAL A 135 7.42 -1.38 -1.13
CA VAL A 135 7.69 -2.68 -1.75
C VAL A 135 7.28 -3.84 -0.86
N GLU A 136 7.55 -3.77 0.43
CA GLU A 136 7.17 -4.84 1.36
C GLU A 136 5.65 -4.97 1.48
N ARG A 137 4.94 -3.85 1.61
CA ARG A 137 3.49 -3.86 1.73
C ARG A 137 2.83 -4.29 0.42
N ALA A 138 3.30 -3.74 -0.70
CA ALA A 138 2.82 -4.10 -2.03
C ALA A 138 3.04 -5.59 -2.32
N ALA A 139 4.18 -6.17 -1.94
CA ALA A 139 4.43 -7.60 -2.12
C ALA A 139 3.37 -8.48 -1.42
N LEU A 140 2.86 -8.06 -0.25
CA LEU A 140 1.78 -8.76 0.45
C LEU A 140 0.44 -8.61 -0.25
N LEU A 141 0.10 -7.39 -0.70
CA LEU A 141 -1.16 -7.13 -1.41
C LEU A 141 -1.20 -7.83 -2.77
N LEU A 142 -0.04 -7.90 -3.42
CA LEU A 142 0.20 -8.56 -4.69
C LEU A 142 0.49 -10.06 -4.55
N ALA A 143 0.54 -10.63 -3.34
CA ALA A 143 0.84 -12.05 -3.15
C ALA A 143 0.05 -13.02 -4.06
N PRO A 144 -1.26 -12.81 -4.35
CA PRO A 144 -2.01 -13.66 -5.27
C PRO A 144 -1.47 -13.66 -6.71
N VAL A 145 -0.78 -12.60 -7.13
CA VAL A 145 -0.13 -12.53 -8.46
C VAL A 145 1.24 -13.17 -8.51
N ASN A 146 1.71 -13.72 -7.37
CA ASN A 146 3.02 -14.33 -7.19
C ASN A 146 4.16 -13.45 -7.74
N PRO A 147 4.32 -12.23 -7.21
CA PRO A 147 5.29 -11.28 -7.71
C PRO A 147 6.71 -11.70 -7.35
N ALA A 148 7.65 -11.38 -8.23
CA ALA A 148 9.07 -11.58 -8.01
C ALA A 148 9.80 -10.23 -7.94
N ARG A 149 10.82 -10.15 -7.07
CA ARG A 149 11.67 -8.97 -6.88
C ARG A 149 12.73 -8.89 -7.99
N TYR A 150 12.31 -8.42 -9.15
CA TYR A 150 13.18 -8.14 -10.30
C TYR A 150 12.93 -6.70 -10.78
N GLY A 151 13.90 -6.11 -11.47
CA GLY A 151 13.75 -4.79 -12.10
C GLY A 151 14.27 -3.60 -11.28
N GLY A 152 14.78 -3.83 -10.06
CA GLY A 152 15.36 -2.80 -9.20
C GLY A 152 14.86 -2.90 -7.75
N PRO A 153 15.31 -1.99 -6.86
CA PRO A 153 14.96 -2.03 -5.44
C PRO A 153 13.49 -1.71 -5.15
N ASN A 154 12.79 -1.05 -6.08
CA ASN A 154 11.41 -0.60 -5.98
C ASN A 154 10.47 -1.25 -7.01
N ALA A 155 10.84 -2.40 -7.57
CA ALA A 155 10.07 -3.05 -8.63
C ALA A 155 9.64 -4.46 -8.25
N LEU A 156 8.43 -4.83 -8.68
CA LEU A 156 7.90 -6.18 -8.62
C LEU A 156 7.41 -6.60 -10.00
N ARG A 157 7.75 -7.82 -10.42
CA ARG A 157 7.33 -8.38 -11.70
C ARG A 157 6.41 -9.56 -11.52
N PHE A 158 5.45 -9.72 -12.41
CA PHE A 158 4.49 -10.82 -12.35
C PHE A 158 4.11 -11.27 -13.76
N ARG A 159 3.50 -12.46 -13.84
CA ARG A 159 2.94 -12.98 -15.09
C ARG A 159 1.41 -12.88 -15.07
N CYS A 160 0.86 -12.57 -16.23
CA CYS A 160 -0.57 -12.60 -16.47
C CYS A 160 -0.87 -13.46 -17.70
N ALA A 161 -1.93 -14.26 -17.63
CA ALA A 161 -2.39 -15.10 -18.73
C ALA A 161 -3.87 -14.84 -19.00
N ARG A 162 -4.25 -14.74 -20.28
CA ARG A 162 -5.64 -14.47 -20.69
C ARG A 162 -6.50 -15.72 -20.71
N THR A 163 -6.01 -16.74 -21.41
CA THR A 163 -6.82 -17.92 -21.79
C THR A 163 -6.17 -19.21 -21.32
N PHE A 164 -4.85 -19.30 -21.44
CA PHE A 164 -4.02 -20.43 -21.02
C PHE A 164 -2.62 -19.88 -20.70
N GLY A 165 -1.85 -20.56 -19.87
CA GLY A 165 -0.51 -20.13 -19.47
C GLY A 165 -0.30 -20.07 -17.97
N TYR A 166 0.89 -19.63 -17.58
CA TYR A 166 1.26 -19.45 -16.16
C TYR A 166 1.12 -17.99 -15.78
N GLY A 167 0.28 -17.70 -14.78
CA GLY A 167 0.04 -16.34 -14.30
C GLY A 167 -1.40 -16.16 -13.82
N VAL A 168 -1.68 -14.98 -13.29
CA VAL A 168 -3.04 -14.60 -12.91
C VAL A 168 -3.85 -14.11 -14.11
N SER A 169 -5.18 -14.15 -14.00
CA SER A 169 -6.03 -13.48 -14.98
C SER A 169 -5.85 -11.96 -14.93
N PRO A 170 -6.15 -11.22 -16.02
CA PRO A 170 -6.10 -9.76 -16.03
C PRO A 170 -6.92 -9.10 -14.95
N GLU A 171 -8.10 -9.66 -14.68
CA GLU A 171 -9.00 -9.16 -13.65
C GLU A 171 -8.41 -9.37 -12.25
N MET A 172 -7.78 -10.52 -12.00
CA MET A 172 -7.11 -10.78 -10.72
C MET A 172 -5.90 -9.86 -10.52
N ALA A 173 -5.10 -9.64 -11.56
CA ALA A 173 -3.99 -8.68 -11.52
C ALA A 173 -4.51 -7.28 -11.17
N GLY A 174 -5.54 -6.82 -11.89
CA GLY A 174 -6.17 -5.53 -11.63
C GLY A 174 -6.71 -5.41 -10.20
N ARG A 175 -7.39 -6.42 -9.65
CA ARG A 175 -7.91 -6.39 -8.27
C ARG A 175 -6.79 -6.30 -7.23
N CYS A 176 -5.63 -6.88 -7.49
CA CYS A 176 -4.49 -6.77 -6.58
C CYS A 176 -3.83 -5.38 -6.66
N LEU A 177 -3.83 -4.76 -7.83
CA LEU A 177 -3.36 -3.37 -8.03
C LEU A 177 -4.31 -2.35 -7.38
N GLU A 178 -5.61 -2.57 -7.50
CA GLU A 178 -6.63 -1.76 -6.84
C GLU A 178 -6.45 -1.73 -5.31
N ARG A 179 -6.09 -2.87 -4.69
CA ARG A 179 -5.74 -2.89 -3.26
C ARG A 179 -4.52 -2.04 -2.92
N CYS A 180 -3.56 -1.92 -3.83
CA CYS A 180 -2.42 -1.02 -3.65
C CYS A 180 -2.89 0.43 -3.73
N ASP A 181 -3.78 0.76 -4.67
CA ASP A 181 -4.38 2.08 -4.79
C ASP A 181 -5.18 2.47 -3.53
N GLU A 182 -5.97 1.54 -2.98
CA GLU A 182 -6.72 1.72 -1.73
C GLU A 182 -5.81 2.03 -0.52
N GLU A 183 -4.57 1.53 -0.53
CA GLU A 183 -3.56 1.81 0.49
C GLU A 183 -2.67 3.03 0.16
N GLY A 184 -2.95 3.74 -0.93
CA GLY A 184 -2.17 4.91 -1.35
C GLY A 184 -0.76 4.57 -1.85
N ILE A 185 -0.53 3.32 -2.26
CA ILE A 185 0.72 2.89 -2.88
C ILE A 185 0.74 3.36 -4.32
N THR A 186 1.73 4.18 -4.67
CA THR A 186 1.82 4.82 -5.99
C THR A 186 3.01 4.31 -6.78
N GLY A 187 2.91 4.38 -8.12
CA GLY A 187 3.89 3.81 -9.03
C GLY A 187 3.42 3.83 -10.48
N GLU A 188 4.16 3.11 -11.31
CA GLU A 188 3.91 2.91 -12.72
C GLU A 188 3.77 1.42 -13.03
N VAL A 189 2.78 1.07 -13.86
CA VAL A 189 2.56 -0.30 -14.34
C VAL A 189 2.95 -0.37 -15.80
N GLU A 190 3.84 -1.30 -16.14
CA GLU A 190 4.32 -1.49 -17.50
C GLU A 190 4.22 -2.97 -17.92
N ILE A 191 3.77 -3.21 -19.15
CA ILE A 191 3.86 -4.51 -19.80
C ILE A 191 5.22 -4.60 -20.49
N LEU A 192 6.15 -5.34 -19.89
CA LEU A 192 7.50 -5.49 -20.42
C LEU A 192 7.52 -6.35 -21.69
N ARG A 193 6.69 -7.39 -21.73
CA ARG A 193 6.54 -8.28 -22.88
C ARG A 193 5.13 -8.84 -22.97
N ALA A 194 4.68 -9.06 -24.20
CA ALA A 194 3.45 -9.76 -24.52
C ALA A 194 3.73 -10.85 -25.57
N LEU A 195 3.04 -11.98 -25.46
CA LEU A 195 2.99 -13.01 -26.49
C LEU A 195 1.60 -12.99 -27.13
N SER A 196 1.61 -13.04 -28.46
CA SER A 196 0.46 -13.19 -29.34
C SER A 196 0.71 -14.39 -30.26
N ASP A 197 -0.36 -14.91 -30.85
CA ASP A 197 -0.30 -16.05 -31.79
C ASP A 197 0.32 -17.34 -31.19
N THR A 198 0.13 -17.56 -29.89
CA THR A 198 0.66 -18.73 -29.17
C THR A 198 -0.32 -19.90 -29.25
N TYR A 199 0.12 -21.05 -29.80
CA TYR A 199 -0.65 -22.29 -29.79
C TYR A 199 0.03 -23.30 -28.86
N PRO A 200 -0.55 -23.61 -27.67
CA PRO A 200 0.09 -24.52 -26.73
C PRO A 200 0.11 -25.94 -27.31
N VAL A 201 1.29 -26.56 -27.32
CA VAL A 201 1.42 -28.01 -27.55
C VAL A 201 1.31 -28.67 -26.17
N ALA A 202 0.14 -29.25 -25.87
CA ALA A 202 -0.26 -29.82 -24.56
C ALA A 202 -0.57 -28.77 -23.46
N THR A 203 -0.57 -29.16 -22.17
CA THR A 203 -0.99 -28.30 -21.03
C THR A 203 0.04 -27.25 -20.60
N GLN A 204 1.22 -27.21 -21.23
CA GLN A 204 2.24 -26.22 -20.90
C GLN A 204 2.07 -24.94 -21.72
N GLY A 205 1.94 -23.82 -21.02
CA GLY A 205 2.01 -22.49 -21.63
C GLY A 205 3.44 -22.07 -21.97
N PRO A 206 3.62 -20.91 -22.61
CA PRO A 206 4.92 -20.43 -23.05
C PRO A 206 5.90 -20.20 -21.89
N VAL A 207 7.16 -20.51 -22.17
CA VAL A 207 8.31 -20.40 -21.25
C VAL A 207 9.07 -19.13 -21.58
N TRP A 208 9.28 -18.29 -20.58
CA TRP A 208 10.05 -17.07 -20.75
C TRP A 208 11.52 -17.29 -20.41
N TYR A 209 12.40 -16.69 -21.22
CA TYR A 209 13.83 -16.61 -20.93
C TYR A 209 14.20 -15.19 -20.51
N VAL A 210 14.82 -15.04 -19.35
CA VAL A 210 15.38 -13.78 -18.83
C VAL A 210 16.87 -13.99 -18.60
N GLY A 211 17.73 -13.19 -19.25
CA GLY A 211 19.19 -13.34 -19.13
C GLY A 211 19.75 -14.67 -19.61
N GLY A 212 19.08 -15.36 -20.55
CA GLY A 212 19.50 -16.67 -21.07
C GLY A 212 19.01 -17.88 -20.27
N HIS A 213 18.33 -17.68 -19.14
CA HIS A 213 17.80 -18.75 -18.30
C HIS A 213 16.28 -18.88 -18.45
N ALA A 214 15.82 -20.13 -18.59
CA ALA A 214 14.39 -20.44 -18.60
C ALA A 214 13.82 -20.19 -17.19
N VAL A 215 12.78 -19.38 -17.10
CA VAL A 215 12.10 -19.08 -15.84
C VAL A 215 11.00 -20.13 -15.62
N TRP A 216 11.33 -21.16 -14.83
CA TRP A 216 10.38 -22.15 -14.32
C TRP A 216 10.14 -21.90 -12.82
N TRP A 217 8.89 -21.98 -12.35
CA TRP A 217 8.53 -21.73 -10.94
C TRP A 217 8.02 -23.01 -10.26
N PRO A 218 8.41 -23.33 -8.99
CA PRO A 218 9.21 -22.54 -8.04
C PRO A 218 10.71 -22.88 -8.06
N ILE A 219 11.56 -21.85 -7.94
CA ILE A 219 13.01 -22.02 -7.76
C ILE A 219 13.28 -22.22 -6.25
N PRO A 220 13.83 -23.37 -5.81
CA PRO A 220 14.39 -23.48 -4.46
C PRO A 220 15.58 -22.53 -4.36
N SER A 221 15.68 -21.82 -3.23
CA SER A 221 16.82 -20.98 -2.91
C SER A 221 18.12 -21.76 -3.12
N SER A 222 18.91 -21.39 -4.12
CA SER A 222 20.30 -21.84 -4.22
C SER A 222 21.05 -21.20 -3.06
N GLY A 223 21.20 -21.98 -1.99
CA GLY A 223 22.22 -21.74 -0.98
C GLY A 223 23.60 -21.71 -1.64
N SER A 224 24.46 -20.88 -1.03
CA SER A 224 25.84 -20.56 -1.35
C SER A 224 26.71 -21.68 -1.90
#